data_AF-A0A939ZFI6-F1
#
_entry.id   AF-A0A939ZFI6-F1
#
_cell.length_a   1.000
_cell.length_b   1.000
_cell.length_c   1.000
_cell.angle_alpha   90.00
_cell.angle_beta   90.00
_cell.angle_gamma   90.00
#
_symmetry.space_group_name_H-M   'P 1'
#
loop_
_entity.id
_entity.type
_entity.pdbx_description
1 polymer ?
#
loop_
_entity_poly.entity_id
_entity_poly.type
_entity_poly.pdbx_seq_one_letter_code
_entity_poly.pdbx_strand_id
1 'polypeptide(L)'
;MAKHSGQDKKDEFELSLKGKDVPALTLDNKWYHLLGKVGFEDIKDPEKRLNDLLKRQGKVNTETREIKKVKRRLMDEIVSLMDEQQGGSDEATSKIEENKRLLKECNDKLDQYEEEIMDLPRMIDEVNKELLCITMEHCYDTMQENTDDIDELEEWIRNIRIELKKNLIRKQEKEAKNHEIYKYMHDIFGADVVDLFDMRYNPEDKHPRTAEEIAAEKNSEDKKD
;
A
#
# COMPACT_ATOMS: atom_id res chain seq x y z
N MET A 1 -30.85 -3.79 -2.55
CA MET A 1 -29.72 -3.69 -3.49
C MET A 1 -29.19 -5.10 -3.71
N ALA A 2 -29.18 -5.57 -4.96
CA ALA A 2 -28.82 -6.95 -5.28
C ALA A 2 -27.35 -7.20 -4.93
N LYS A 3 -27.08 -8.22 -4.11
CA LYS A 3 -25.74 -8.78 -3.93
C LYS A 3 -25.32 -9.39 -5.27
N HIS A 4 -24.58 -8.62 -6.08
CA HIS A 4 -23.95 -9.14 -7.29
C HIS A 4 -22.91 -10.16 -6.85
N SER A 5 -22.87 -11.31 -7.52
CA SER A 5 -21.90 -12.36 -7.21
C SER A 5 -20.48 -11.84 -7.45
N GLY A 6 -19.47 -12.36 -6.74
CA GLY A 6 -18.06 -11.97 -6.98
C GLY A 6 -17.63 -12.17 -8.44
N GLN A 7 -18.24 -13.13 -9.13
CA GLN A 7 -18.03 -13.38 -10.56
C GLN A 7 -18.52 -12.21 -11.45
N ASP A 8 -19.71 -11.68 -11.18
CA ASP A 8 -20.29 -10.57 -11.96
C ASP A 8 -19.44 -9.30 -11.86
N LYS A 9 -18.87 -9.03 -10.68
CA LYS A 9 -17.98 -7.88 -10.46
C LYS A 9 -16.68 -8.03 -11.25
N LYS A 10 -16.07 -9.22 -11.23
CA LYS A 10 -14.82 -9.48 -11.96
C LYS A 10 -15.00 -9.33 -13.47
N ASP A 11 -16.09 -9.84 -14.02
CA ASP A 11 -16.42 -9.72 -15.44
C ASP A 11 -16.67 -8.26 -15.84
N GLU A 12 -17.32 -7.47 -14.97
CA GLU A 12 -17.55 -6.03 -15.18
C GLU A 12 -16.25 -5.22 -15.11
N PHE A 13 -15.33 -5.59 -14.21
CA PHE A 13 -13.98 -5.01 -14.15
C PHE A 13 -13.18 -5.33 -15.42
N GLU A 14 -13.14 -6.59 -15.84
CA GLU A 14 -12.44 -7.00 -17.07
C GLU A 14 -13.01 -6.29 -18.30
N LEU A 15 -14.33 -6.13 -18.38
CA LEU A 15 -14.98 -5.36 -19.45
C LEU A 15 -14.58 -3.88 -19.43
N SER A 16 -14.51 -3.29 -18.23
CA SER A 16 -14.13 -1.88 -18.00
C SER A 16 -12.65 -1.58 -18.23
N LEU A 17 -11.82 -2.62 -18.26
CA LEU A 17 -10.39 -2.56 -18.55
C LEU A 17 -10.08 -2.81 -20.04
N LYS A 18 -11.06 -3.25 -20.85
CA LYS A 18 -10.86 -3.38 -22.31
C LYS A 18 -10.52 -2.02 -22.93
N GLY A 19 -9.37 -1.97 -23.60
CA GLY A 19 -8.87 -0.77 -24.28
C GLY A 19 -8.14 0.23 -23.38
N LYS A 20 -7.97 -0.05 -22.08
CA LYS A 20 -7.10 0.74 -21.20
C LYS A 20 -5.71 0.14 -21.17
N ASP A 21 -4.71 0.98 -21.38
CA ASP A 21 -3.31 0.63 -21.21
C ASP A 21 -2.95 0.77 -19.73
N VAL A 22 -2.72 -0.37 -19.07
CA VAL A 22 -2.44 -0.44 -17.64
C VAL A 22 -0.95 -0.74 -17.47
N PRO A 23 -0.16 0.16 -16.85
CA PRO A 23 1.23 -0.12 -16.53
C PRO A 23 1.37 -1.39 -15.68
N ALA A 24 2.49 -2.10 -15.81
CA ALA A 24 2.75 -3.29 -15.01
C ALA A 24 2.76 -2.95 -13.52
N LEU A 25 1.82 -3.54 -12.76
CA LEU A 25 1.60 -3.23 -11.34
C LEU A 25 2.81 -3.54 -10.48
N THR A 26 3.54 -4.61 -10.79
CA THR A 26 4.75 -5.01 -10.05
C THR A 26 5.93 -4.07 -10.24
N LEU A 27 5.83 -3.10 -11.15
CA LEU A 27 6.82 -2.04 -11.31
C LEU A 27 6.43 -0.76 -10.55
N ASP A 28 5.21 -0.69 -9.99
CA ASP A 28 4.72 0.46 -9.25
C ASP A 28 4.93 0.29 -7.73
N ASN A 29 5.77 1.14 -7.14
CA ASN A 29 6.00 1.17 -5.69
C ASN A 29 4.72 1.53 -4.90
N LYS A 30 3.81 2.34 -5.48
CA LYS A 30 2.57 2.71 -4.80
C LYS A 30 1.65 1.51 -4.62
N TRP A 31 1.64 0.60 -5.60
CA TRP A 31 0.90 -0.65 -5.49
C TRP A 31 1.40 -1.48 -4.31
N TYR A 32 2.72 -1.67 -4.16
CA TYR A 32 3.29 -2.38 -3.00
C TYR A 32 2.98 -1.72 -1.65
N HIS A 33 3.01 -0.39 -1.57
CA HIS A 33 2.61 0.33 -0.36
C HIS A 33 1.15 0.10 0.02
N LEU A 34 0.28 -0.10 -0.98
CA LEU A 34 -1.12 -0.45 -0.78
C LEU A 34 -1.25 -1.90 -0.29
N LEU A 35 -0.52 -2.86 -0.88
CA LEU A 35 -0.54 -4.27 -0.45
C LEU A 35 -0.07 -4.47 1.00
N GLY A 36 0.97 -3.75 1.41
CA GLY A 36 1.59 -3.91 2.73
C GLY A 36 0.66 -3.58 3.91
N LYS A 37 -0.46 -2.93 3.66
CA LYS A 37 -1.47 -2.59 4.68
C LYS A 37 -2.58 -3.63 4.81
N VAL A 38 -2.77 -4.49 3.80
CA VAL A 38 -3.99 -5.29 3.68
C VAL A 38 -3.70 -6.80 3.55
N GLY A 39 -2.47 -7.20 3.21
CA GLY A 39 -2.02 -8.59 3.38
C GLY A 39 -2.76 -9.60 2.51
N PHE A 40 -2.51 -9.56 1.20
CA PHE A 40 -3.21 -10.38 0.21
C PHE A 40 -2.42 -11.63 -0.16
N GLU A 41 -2.88 -12.82 0.25
CA GLU A 41 -2.22 -14.07 -0.11
C GLU A 41 -2.44 -14.45 -1.57
N ASP A 42 -3.64 -14.22 -2.09
CA ASP A 42 -4.05 -14.59 -3.46
C ASP A 42 -3.35 -13.75 -4.55
N ILE A 43 -2.66 -12.68 -4.17
CA ILE A 43 -1.89 -11.80 -5.07
C ILE A 43 -0.49 -12.36 -5.37
N LYS A 44 0.08 -13.20 -4.50
CA LYS A 44 1.47 -13.67 -4.61
C LYS A 44 1.74 -14.47 -5.89
N ASP A 45 0.79 -15.31 -6.28
CA ASP A 45 0.93 -16.17 -7.45
C ASP A 45 0.86 -15.38 -8.78
N PRO A 46 -0.17 -14.53 -9.02
CA PRO A 46 -0.19 -13.62 -10.16
C PRO A 46 0.99 -12.64 -10.19
N GLU A 47 1.40 -12.11 -9.03
CA GLU A 47 2.58 -11.25 -8.90
C GLU A 47 3.85 -11.95 -9.40
N LYS A 48 4.08 -13.18 -8.94
CA LYS A 48 5.24 -13.97 -9.36
C LYS A 48 5.20 -14.27 -10.85
N ARG A 49 4.04 -14.67 -11.39
CA ARG A 49 3.86 -14.93 -12.83
C ARG A 49 4.16 -13.69 -13.66
N LEU A 50 3.65 -12.51 -13.26
CA LEU A 50 3.91 -11.25 -13.95
C LEU A 50 5.40 -10.90 -13.94
N ASN A 51 6.05 -11.04 -12.79
CA ASN A 51 7.49 -10.79 -12.66
C ASN A 51 8.34 -11.76 -13.49
N ASP A 52 7.95 -13.03 -13.58
CA ASP A 52 8.66 -14.02 -14.39
C ASP A 52 8.50 -13.75 -15.89
N LEU A 53 7.32 -13.30 -16.35
CA LEU A 53 7.09 -12.86 -17.73
C LEU A 53 7.92 -11.60 -18.06
N LEU A 54 7.97 -10.61 -17.17
CA LEU A 54 8.78 -9.41 -17.36
C LEU A 54 10.28 -9.74 -17.45
N LYS A 55 10.77 -10.64 -16.58
CA LYS A 55 12.15 -11.14 -16.66
C LYS A 55 12.41 -11.85 -17.98
N ARG A 56 11.46 -12.70 -18.43
CA ARG A 56 11.59 -13.42 -19.70
C ARG A 56 11.63 -12.46 -20.88
N GLN A 57 10.77 -11.45 -20.91
CA GLN A 57 10.80 -10.39 -21.90
C GLN A 57 12.14 -9.64 -21.94
N GLY A 58 12.69 -9.29 -20.77
CA GLY A 58 14.03 -8.69 -20.69
C GLY A 58 15.13 -9.59 -21.24
N LYS A 59 15.07 -10.89 -20.92
CA LYS A 59 16.02 -11.91 -21.39
C LYS A 59 15.96 -12.09 -22.90
N VAL A 60 14.77 -12.35 -23.45
CA VAL A 60 14.58 -12.57 -24.89
C VAL A 60 15.03 -11.34 -25.69
N ASN A 61 14.73 -10.13 -25.22
CA ASN A 61 15.21 -8.89 -25.86
C ASN A 61 16.73 -8.77 -25.87
N THR A 62 17.40 -9.15 -24.78
CA THR A 62 18.86 -9.08 -24.68
C THR A 62 19.52 -10.14 -25.56
N GLU A 63 19.09 -11.39 -25.46
CA GLU A 63 19.62 -12.51 -26.24
C GLU A 63 19.36 -12.32 -27.75
N THR A 64 18.19 -11.81 -28.14
CA THR A 64 17.90 -11.47 -29.54
C THR A 64 18.90 -10.46 -30.10
N ARG A 65 19.27 -9.44 -29.32
CA ARG A 65 20.27 -8.44 -29.73
C ARG A 65 21.66 -9.07 -29.86
N GLU A 66 22.03 -9.97 -28.96
CA GLU A 66 23.31 -10.68 -28.98
C GLU A 66 23.41 -11.64 -30.16
N ILE A 67 22.38 -12.46 -30.41
CA ILE A 67 22.32 -13.37 -31.55
C ILE A 67 22.38 -12.57 -32.86
N LYS A 68 21.71 -11.43 -32.98
CA LYS A 68 21.83 -10.53 -34.15
C LYS A 68 23.25 -9.99 -34.35
N LYS A 69 24.05 -9.82 -33.28
CA LYS A 69 25.48 -9.45 -33.39
C LYS A 69 26.33 -10.64 -33.86
N VAL A 70 26.15 -11.80 -33.25
CA VAL A 70 26.87 -13.04 -33.63
C VAL A 70 26.57 -13.42 -35.08
N LYS A 71 25.30 -13.37 -35.48
CA LYS A 71 24.84 -13.63 -36.86
C LYS A 71 25.53 -12.71 -37.87
N ARG A 72 25.68 -11.40 -37.58
CA ARG A 72 26.44 -10.48 -38.44
C ARG A 72 27.91 -10.85 -38.53
N ARG A 73 28.57 -11.12 -37.40
CA ARG A 73 29.98 -11.54 -37.38
C ARG A 73 30.22 -12.82 -38.19
N LEU A 74 29.35 -13.82 -38.04
CA LEU A 74 29.42 -15.06 -38.81
C LEU A 74 29.25 -14.82 -40.32
N MET A 75 28.36 -13.91 -40.72
CA MET A 75 28.22 -13.55 -42.15
C MET A 75 29.49 -12.89 -42.68
N ASP A 76 30.07 -11.93 -41.95
CA ASP A 76 31.29 -11.22 -42.36
C ASP A 76 32.49 -12.18 -42.45
N GLU A 77 32.63 -13.12 -41.51
CA GLU A 77 33.64 -14.18 -41.53
C GLU A 77 33.45 -15.12 -42.74
N ILE A 78 32.21 -15.51 -43.08
CA ILE A 78 31.93 -16.36 -44.25
C ILE A 78 32.35 -15.65 -45.54
N VAL A 79 32.01 -14.36 -45.69
CA VAL A 79 32.40 -13.57 -46.88
C VAL A 79 33.91 -13.47 -46.98
N SER A 80 34.59 -13.17 -45.87
CA SER A 80 36.06 -13.04 -45.84
C SER A 80 36.75 -14.37 -46.18
N LEU A 81 36.28 -15.49 -45.62
CA LEU A 81 36.84 -16.81 -45.91
C LEU A 81 36.54 -17.28 -47.33
N MET A 82 35.42 -16.87 -47.94
CA MET A 82 35.12 -17.17 -49.35
C MET A 82 36.07 -16.45 -50.31
N ASP A 83 36.50 -15.22 -49.99
CA ASP A 83 37.51 -14.52 -50.78
C ASP A 83 38.90 -15.20 -50.66
N GLU A 84 39.24 -15.78 -49.51
CA GLU A 84 40.48 -16.55 -49.29
C GLU A 84 40.46 -17.96 -49.91
N GLN A 85 39.28 -18.58 -50.00
CA GLN A 85 39.06 -19.92 -50.56
C GLN A 85 39.41 -20.05 -52.05
N GLN A 86 39.45 -18.94 -52.80
CA GLN A 86 39.96 -18.90 -54.18
C GLN A 86 41.41 -19.39 -54.30
N GLY A 87 42.16 -19.50 -53.18
CA GLY A 87 43.49 -20.10 -53.09
C GLY A 87 43.55 -21.62 -52.83
N GLY A 88 42.41 -22.31 -52.66
CA GLY A 88 42.36 -23.79 -52.58
C GLY A 88 42.62 -24.43 -51.21
N SER A 89 42.35 -23.75 -50.10
CA SER A 89 42.57 -24.29 -48.74
C SER A 89 41.37 -25.10 -48.21
N ASP A 90 41.57 -26.40 -47.95
CA ASP A 90 40.58 -27.30 -47.32
C ASP A 90 40.18 -26.89 -45.88
N GLU A 91 41.01 -26.09 -45.20
CA GLU A 91 40.69 -25.61 -43.85
C GLU A 91 39.64 -24.48 -43.90
N ALA A 92 39.68 -23.65 -44.95
CA ALA A 92 38.76 -22.54 -45.14
C ALA A 92 37.35 -23.03 -45.52
N THR A 93 37.23 -24.11 -46.32
CA THR A 93 35.93 -24.77 -46.60
C THR A 93 35.27 -25.29 -45.33
N SER A 94 36.04 -25.98 -44.47
CA SER A 94 35.53 -26.53 -43.20
C SER A 94 34.98 -25.43 -42.27
N LYS A 95 35.72 -24.31 -42.11
CA LYS A 95 35.26 -23.16 -41.31
C LYS A 95 34.02 -22.48 -41.89
N ILE A 96 33.91 -22.38 -43.21
CA ILE A 96 32.71 -21.85 -43.86
C ILE A 96 31.49 -22.74 -43.60
N GLU A 97 31.64 -24.06 -43.67
CA GLU A 97 30.55 -25.00 -43.36
C GLU A 97 30.10 -24.90 -41.90
N GLU A 98 31.05 -24.81 -40.96
CA GLU A 98 30.74 -24.62 -39.55
C GLU A 98 30.02 -23.28 -39.31
N ASN A 99 30.52 -22.19 -39.88
CA ASN A 99 29.88 -20.88 -39.76
C ASN A 99 28.48 -20.86 -40.37
N LYS A 100 28.25 -21.57 -41.50
CA LYS A 100 26.90 -21.74 -42.08
C LYS A 100 25.98 -22.54 -41.14
N ARG A 101 26.49 -23.58 -40.47
CA ARG A 101 25.72 -24.33 -39.46
C ARG A 101 25.31 -23.42 -38.31
N LEU A 102 26.25 -22.67 -37.74
CA LEU A 102 26.00 -21.72 -36.66
C LEU A 102 25.04 -20.60 -37.09
N LEU A 103 25.12 -20.14 -38.34
CA LEU A 103 24.19 -19.15 -38.89
C LEU A 103 22.76 -19.69 -38.94
N LYS A 104 22.59 -20.96 -39.33
CA LYS A 104 21.29 -21.63 -39.31
C LYS A 104 20.74 -21.72 -37.89
N GLU A 105 21.56 -22.17 -36.92
CA GLU A 105 21.17 -22.22 -35.51
C GLU A 105 20.78 -20.82 -34.97
N CYS A 106 21.48 -19.76 -35.41
CA CYS A 106 21.13 -18.39 -35.06
C CYS A 106 19.79 -17.96 -35.66
N ASN A 107 19.47 -18.35 -36.89
CA ASN A 107 18.18 -18.07 -37.51
C ASN A 107 17.06 -18.80 -36.77
N ASP A 108 17.21 -20.11 -36.56
CA ASP A 108 16.22 -20.94 -35.90
C ASP A 108 15.88 -20.40 -34.48
N LYS A 109 16.89 -19.92 -33.73
CA LYS A 109 16.68 -19.26 -32.44
C LYS A 109 16.01 -17.89 -32.55
N LEU A 110 16.35 -17.09 -33.56
CA LEU A 110 15.73 -15.79 -33.77
C LEU A 110 14.25 -15.93 -34.13
N ASP A 111 13.90 -16.92 -34.93
CA ASP A 111 12.51 -17.20 -35.31
C ASP A 111 11.68 -17.58 -34.07
N GLN A 112 12.22 -18.45 -33.21
CA GLN A 112 11.60 -18.79 -31.91
C GLN A 112 11.40 -17.56 -31.01
N TYR A 113 12.40 -16.67 -30.94
CA TYR A 113 12.31 -15.45 -30.14
C TYR A 113 11.39 -14.40 -30.73
N GLU A 114 11.21 -14.34 -32.05
CA GLU A 114 10.24 -13.45 -32.68
C GLU A 114 8.80 -13.85 -32.34
N GLU A 115 8.48 -15.14 -32.37
CA GLU A 115 7.19 -15.65 -31.88
C GLU A 115 6.97 -15.28 -30.42
N GLU A 116 7.96 -15.54 -29.56
CA GLU A 116 7.85 -15.23 -28.13
C GLU A 116 7.71 -13.72 -27.85
N ILE A 117 8.41 -12.87 -28.59
CA ILE A 117 8.28 -11.40 -28.48
C ILE A 117 6.87 -10.93 -28.86
N MET A 118 6.18 -11.61 -29.77
CA MET A 118 4.79 -11.26 -30.11
C MET A 118 3.81 -11.67 -29.01
N ASP A 119 4.01 -12.82 -28.38
CA ASP A 119 3.09 -13.36 -27.37
C ASP A 119 3.28 -12.73 -25.98
N LEU A 120 4.53 -12.47 -25.57
CA LEU A 120 4.86 -11.97 -24.23
C LEU A 120 4.08 -10.71 -23.82
N PRO A 121 3.93 -9.66 -24.66
CA PRO A 121 3.15 -8.48 -24.30
C PRO A 121 1.70 -8.82 -23.97
N ARG A 122 1.07 -9.74 -24.72
CA ARG A 122 -0.31 -10.16 -24.48
C ARG A 122 -0.43 -10.92 -23.16
N MET A 123 0.49 -11.85 -22.90
CA MET A 123 0.53 -12.60 -21.64
C MET A 123 0.78 -11.69 -20.43
N ILE A 124 1.67 -10.71 -20.56
CA ILE A 124 1.94 -9.71 -19.53
C ILE A 124 0.68 -8.90 -19.23
N ASP A 125 0.00 -8.39 -20.27
CA ASP A 125 -1.22 -7.61 -20.12
C ASP A 125 -2.36 -8.43 -19.48
N GLU A 126 -2.55 -9.68 -19.90
CA GLU A 126 -3.53 -10.61 -19.33
C GLU A 126 -3.29 -10.83 -17.82
N VAL A 127 -2.06 -11.18 -17.42
CA VAL A 127 -1.72 -11.41 -16.01
C VAL A 127 -1.76 -10.11 -15.21
N ASN A 128 -1.37 -8.98 -15.80
CA ASN A 128 -1.43 -7.67 -15.14
C ASN A 128 -2.88 -7.24 -14.87
N LYS A 129 -3.80 -7.52 -15.79
CA LYS A 129 -5.24 -7.28 -15.60
C LYS A 129 -5.85 -8.21 -14.58
N GLU A 130 -5.50 -9.49 -14.60
CA GLU A 130 -5.89 -10.46 -13.57
C GLU A 130 -5.48 -9.95 -12.18
N LEU A 131 -4.23 -9.53 -12.04
CA LEU A 131 -3.68 -8.98 -10.80
C LEU A 131 -4.37 -7.69 -10.37
N LEU A 132 -4.71 -6.81 -11.32
CA LEU A 132 -5.46 -5.59 -11.06
C LEU A 132 -6.86 -5.89 -10.51
N CYS A 133 -7.57 -6.85 -11.12
CA CYS A 133 -8.91 -7.23 -10.68
C CYS A 133 -8.90 -7.74 -9.23
N ILE A 134 -7.97 -8.64 -8.89
CA ILE A 134 -7.82 -9.17 -7.53
C ILE A 134 -7.49 -8.02 -6.56
N THR A 135 -6.56 -7.15 -6.93
CA THR A 135 -6.20 -5.99 -6.11
C THR A 135 -7.41 -5.08 -5.86
N MET A 136 -8.20 -4.81 -6.89
CA MET A 136 -9.37 -3.92 -6.80
C MET A 136 -10.50 -4.51 -5.97
N GLU A 137 -10.79 -5.80 -6.12
CA GLU A 137 -11.79 -6.51 -5.33
C GLU A 137 -11.50 -6.33 -3.83
N HIS A 138 -10.28 -6.68 -3.44
CA HIS A 138 -9.84 -6.50 -2.07
C HIS A 138 -9.85 -5.04 -1.58
N CYS A 139 -9.43 -4.09 -2.42
CA CYS A 139 -9.47 -2.67 -2.04
C CYS A 139 -10.89 -2.21 -1.72
N TYR A 140 -11.87 -2.64 -2.51
CA TYR A 140 -13.27 -2.28 -2.28
C TYR A 140 -13.84 -2.94 -1.03
N ASP A 141 -13.53 -4.21 -0.79
CA ASP A 141 -13.96 -4.91 0.41
C ASP A 141 -13.42 -4.21 1.67
N THR A 142 -12.12 -3.90 1.70
CA THR A 142 -11.51 -3.17 2.82
C THR A 142 -12.06 -1.74 2.97
N MET A 143 -12.34 -1.02 1.87
CA MET A 143 -12.97 0.30 1.96
C MET A 143 -14.39 0.22 2.53
N GLN A 144 -15.13 -0.82 2.16
CA GLN A 144 -16.48 -1.04 2.67
C GLN A 144 -16.45 -1.36 4.16
N GLU A 145 -15.64 -2.33 4.59
CA GLU A 145 -15.45 -2.68 6.01
C GLU A 145 -15.04 -1.46 6.84
N ASN A 146 -14.05 -0.69 6.37
CA ASN A 146 -13.64 0.53 7.06
C ASN A 146 -14.75 1.58 7.15
N THR A 147 -15.62 1.67 6.14
CA THR A 147 -16.74 2.64 6.16
C THR A 147 -17.75 2.22 7.23
N ASP A 148 -18.11 0.94 7.28
CA ASP A 148 -19.02 0.41 8.29
C ASP A 148 -18.44 0.60 9.70
N ASP A 149 -17.15 0.28 9.90
CA ASP A 149 -16.45 0.49 11.18
C ASP A 149 -16.41 1.97 11.59
N ILE A 150 -16.18 2.88 10.65
CA ILE A 150 -16.19 4.33 10.91
C ILE A 150 -17.58 4.76 11.40
N ASP A 151 -18.65 4.33 10.74
CA ASP A 151 -20.02 4.68 11.11
C ASP A 151 -20.37 4.17 12.53
N GLU A 152 -19.99 2.93 12.85
CA GLU A 152 -20.16 2.37 14.20
C GLU A 152 -19.37 3.16 15.26
N LEU A 153 -18.12 3.50 14.96
CA LEU A 153 -17.29 4.31 15.85
C LEU A 153 -17.86 5.72 16.04
N GLU A 154 -18.40 6.35 14.99
CA GLU A 154 -19.04 7.66 15.08
C GLU A 154 -20.25 7.64 16.01
N GLU A 155 -21.11 6.62 15.90
CA GLU A 155 -22.26 6.46 16.78
C GLU A 155 -21.81 6.21 18.23
N TRP A 156 -20.83 5.34 18.44
CA TRP A 156 -20.27 5.08 19.77
C TRP A 156 -19.67 6.34 20.40
N ILE A 157 -18.86 7.09 19.66
CA ILE A 157 -18.27 8.37 20.13
C ILE A 157 -19.37 9.37 20.49
N ARG A 158 -20.43 9.46 19.69
CA ARG A 158 -21.57 10.35 19.96
C ARG A 158 -22.25 9.99 21.28
N ASN A 159 -22.49 8.70 21.52
CA ASN A 159 -23.11 8.21 22.75
C ASN A 159 -22.24 8.50 23.98
N ILE A 160 -20.95 8.19 23.92
CA ILE A 160 -20.00 8.48 25.01
C ILE A 160 -19.93 9.99 25.30
N ARG A 161 -19.95 10.86 24.28
CA ARG A 161 -19.97 12.32 24.48
C ARG A 161 -21.22 12.77 25.25
N ILE A 162 -22.38 12.17 25.00
CA ILE A 162 -23.62 12.49 25.72
C ILE A 162 -23.52 12.03 27.18
N GLU A 163 -23.03 10.81 27.42
CA GLU A 163 -22.85 10.29 28.78
C GLU A 163 -21.85 11.11 29.58
N LEU A 164 -20.73 11.50 28.95
CA LEU A 164 -19.72 12.35 29.58
C LEU A 164 -20.32 13.71 29.99
N LYS A 165 -21.12 14.34 29.12
CA LYS A 165 -21.83 15.59 29.45
C LYS A 165 -22.77 15.41 30.65
N LYS A 166 -23.54 14.31 30.70
CA LYS A 166 -24.44 14.01 31.84
C LYS A 166 -23.65 13.82 33.13
N ASN A 167 -22.55 13.09 33.09
CA ASN A 167 -21.71 12.85 34.27
C ASN A 167 -20.99 14.11 34.74
N LEU A 168 -20.59 14.98 33.83
CA LEU A 168 -20.01 16.29 34.16
C LEU A 168 -21.00 17.18 34.91
N ILE A 169 -22.25 17.25 34.45
CA ILE A 169 -23.31 18.01 35.14
C ILE A 169 -23.54 17.42 36.54
N ARG A 170 -23.70 16.11 36.66
CA ARG A 170 -23.88 15.43 37.97
C ARG A 170 -22.71 15.67 38.92
N LYS A 171 -21.48 15.76 38.41
CA LYS A 171 -20.30 16.11 39.20
C LYS A 171 -20.42 17.54 39.73
N GLN A 172 -20.72 18.51 38.85
CA GLN A 172 -20.89 19.91 39.21
C GLN A 172 -22.02 20.13 40.22
N GLU A 173 -23.16 19.46 40.06
CA GLU A 173 -24.28 19.52 41.01
C GLU A 173 -23.87 19.04 42.41
N LYS A 174 -23.09 17.95 42.49
CA LYS A 174 -22.59 17.43 43.77
C LYS A 174 -21.55 18.35 44.40
N GLU A 175 -20.66 18.93 43.60
CA GLU A 175 -19.66 19.91 44.07
C GLU A 175 -20.35 21.17 44.62
N ALA A 176 -21.33 21.71 43.89
CA ALA A 176 -22.14 22.85 44.34
C ALA A 176 -22.88 22.54 45.64
N LYS A 177 -23.55 21.39 45.72
CA LYS A 177 -24.25 20.96 46.94
C LYS A 177 -23.30 20.81 48.13
N ASN A 178 -22.12 20.23 47.92
CA ASN A 178 -21.13 20.11 48.99
C ASN A 178 -20.64 21.48 49.45
N HIS A 179 -20.43 22.43 48.53
CA HIS A 179 -20.06 23.79 48.86
C HIS A 179 -21.17 24.52 49.65
N GLU A 180 -22.44 24.38 49.25
CA GLU A 180 -23.59 24.93 49.98
C GLU A 180 -23.68 24.37 51.41
N ILE A 181 -23.52 23.05 51.57
CA ILE A 181 -23.51 22.40 52.89
C ILE A 181 -22.36 22.95 53.73
N TYR A 182 -21.17 23.07 53.15
CA TYR A 182 -20.00 23.59 53.86
C TYR A 182 -20.17 25.04 54.29
N LYS A 183 -20.67 25.90 53.39
CA LYS A 183 -21.00 27.30 53.69
C LYS A 183 -22.02 27.40 54.83
N TYR A 184 -23.08 26.60 54.78
CA TYR A 184 -24.09 26.57 55.84
C TYR A 184 -23.51 26.12 57.19
N MET A 185 -22.61 25.13 57.20
CA MET A 185 -21.91 24.73 58.43
C MET A 185 -21.06 25.87 58.98
N HIS A 186 -20.32 26.59 58.13
CA HIS A 186 -19.55 27.79 58.51
C HIS A 186 -20.45 28.89 59.10
N ASP A 187 -21.58 29.18 58.46
CA ASP A 187 -22.53 30.21 58.90
C ASP A 187 -23.16 29.89 60.29
N ILE A 188 -23.35 28.62 60.64
CA ILE A 188 -23.96 28.19 61.92
C ILE A 188 -22.94 28.05 63.04
N PHE A 189 -21.83 27.36 62.80
CA PHE A 189 -20.90 26.94 63.86
C PHE A 189 -19.74 27.93 64.05
N GLY A 190 -19.50 28.82 63.07
CA GLY A 190 -18.33 29.69 63.03
C GLY A 190 -17.07 28.96 62.53
N ALA A 191 -16.14 29.71 61.94
CA ALA A 191 -14.95 29.19 61.28
C ALA A 191 -14.11 28.28 62.20
N ASP A 192 -13.94 28.67 63.47
CA ASP A 192 -13.11 27.97 64.45
C ASP A 192 -13.59 26.53 64.76
N VAL A 193 -14.89 26.24 64.60
CA VAL A 193 -15.49 24.93 64.91
C VAL A 193 -15.51 24.03 63.68
N VAL A 194 -15.73 24.59 62.49
CA VAL A 194 -15.76 23.81 61.23
C VAL A 194 -14.36 23.31 60.86
N ASP A 195 -13.33 24.14 61.06
CA ASP A 195 -11.92 23.78 60.82
C ASP A 195 -11.46 22.59 61.68
N LEU A 196 -12.06 22.39 62.85
CA LEU A 196 -11.78 21.25 63.74
C LEU A 196 -12.31 19.91 63.18
N PHE A 197 -13.34 19.95 62.32
CA PHE A 197 -13.94 18.77 61.69
C PHE A 197 -13.36 18.43 60.31
N ASP A 198 -12.51 19.28 59.73
CA ASP A 198 -11.93 19.14 58.38
C ASP A 198 -10.81 18.08 58.24
N MET A 199 -10.91 16.97 58.99
CA MET A 199 -9.87 15.95 59.00
C MET A 199 -9.78 15.10 57.70
N ARG A 200 -10.74 15.20 56.75
CA ARG A 200 -10.73 14.43 55.48
C ARG A 200 -11.36 15.09 54.24
N TYR A 201 -12.00 16.25 54.36
CA TYR A 201 -12.68 16.89 53.23
C TYR A 201 -12.48 18.40 53.30
N ASN A 202 -11.46 18.90 52.61
CA ASN A 202 -11.29 20.34 52.40
C ASN A 202 -11.93 20.71 51.04
N PRO A 203 -13.07 21.43 51.02
CA PRO A 203 -13.73 21.82 49.78
C PRO A 203 -12.97 22.90 48.99
N GLU A 204 -12.03 23.63 49.61
CA GLU A 204 -11.16 24.57 48.88
C GLU A 204 -10.18 23.84 47.95
N ASP A 205 -9.71 22.64 48.32
CA ASP A 205 -8.82 21.82 47.47
C ASP A 205 -9.54 21.21 46.24
N LYS A 206 -10.88 21.20 46.24
CA LYS A 206 -11.72 20.65 45.16
C LYS A 206 -12.53 21.71 44.43
N HIS A 207 -12.34 22.99 44.74
CA HIS A 207 -12.94 24.07 43.99
C HIS A 207 -12.45 23.98 42.54
N PRO A 208 -13.32 24.05 41.52
CA PRO A 208 -12.84 24.25 40.15
C PRO A 208 -12.04 25.55 40.16
N ARG A 209 -10.72 25.45 40.02
CA ARG A 209 -9.84 26.60 39.89
C ARG A 209 -10.41 27.50 38.81
N THR A 210 -10.72 28.72 39.18
CA THR A 210 -11.16 29.74 38.23
C THR A 210 -10.06 29.96 37.20
N ALA A 211 -10.43 30.39 35.99
CA ALA A 211 -9.45 30.72 34.95
C ALA A 211 -8.45 31.80 35.44
N GLU A 212 -8.87 32.65 36.37
CA GLU A 212 -8.05 33.67 37.03
C GLU A 212 -7.01 33.06 37.98
N GLU A 213 -7.36 32.06 38.78
CA GLU A 213 -6.42 31.34 39.65
C GLU A 213 -5.35 30.57 38.86
N ILE A 214 -5.73 29.95 37.73
CA ILE A 214 -4.80 29.24 36.84
C ILE A 214 -3.85 30.24 36.15
N ALA A 215 -4.34 31.42 35.77
CA ALA A 215 -3.53 32.48 35.17
C ALA A 215 -2.57 33.13 36.19
N ALA A 216 -2.99 33.27 37.45
CA ALA A 216 -2.16 33.82 38.52
C ALA A 216 -1.00 32.90 38.90
N GLU A 217 -1.21 31.58 38.89
CA GLU A 217 -0.17 30.58 39.20
C GLU A 217 0.93 30.58 38.11
N LYS A 218 0.55 30.60 36.81
CA LYS A 218 1.49 30.73 35.69
C LYS A 218 2.34 32.00 35.77
N ASN A 219 1.73 33.14 36.08
CA ASN A 219 2.46 34.41 36.24
C ASN A 219 3.38 34.43 37.48
N SER A 220 3.16 33.53 38.44
CA SER A 220 3.99 33.40 39.64
C SER A 220 5.18 32.44 39.44
N GLU A 221 5.04 31.45 38.55
CA GLU A 221 6.12 30.56 38.13
C GLU A 221 7.12 31.27 37.21
N ASP A 222 6.65 32.07 36.25
CA ASP A 222 7.50 32.87 35.35
C ASP A 222 8.32 33.99 36.04
N LYS A 223 8.04 34.28 37.32
CA LYS A 223 8.80 35.26 38.12
C LYS A 223 9.85 34.64 39.05
N LYS A 224 10.01 33.32 39.02
CA LYS A 224 10.99 32.58 39.83
C LYS A 224 12.21 32.09 39.04
N ASP A 225 12.25 32.32 37.72
CA ASP A 225 13.44 32.17 36.88
C ASP A 225 14.12 33.52 36.61
#